data_AF-A0A515L699-F1
#
_entry.id   AF-A0A515L699-F1
#
_cell.length_a   1.000
_cell.length_b   1.000
_cell.length_c   1.000
_cell.angle_alpha   90.00
_cell.angle_beta   90.00
_cell.angle_gamma   90.00
#
_symmetry.space_group_name_H-M   'P 1'
#
loop_
_entity.id
_entity.type
_entity.pdbx_description
1 polymer ?
#
loop_
_entity_poly.entity_id
_entity_poly.type
_entity_poly.pdbx_seq_one_letter_code
_entity_poly.pdbx_strand_id
1 'polypeptide(L)'
;MLKVGVVALVLNEIRGLVLAVPVLWGMYEAGGTLMAIWLGLCSLGGIALSVIIPAVAASQLRKRIARNSDRAPASRSAVPAQ
;
A
#
# COMPACT_ATOMS: atom_id res chain seq x y z
N MET A 1 7.51 -18.76 -3.93
CA MET A 1 8.14 -17.43 -3.80
C MET A 1 7.17 -16.31 -3.38
N LEU A 2 5.89 -16.29 -3.80
CA LEU A 2 4.94 -15.23 -3.42
C LEU A 2 4.73 -15.07 -1.90
N LYS A 3 4.80 -16.14 -1.11
CA LYS A 3 4.58 -16.12 0.34
C LYS A 3 5.63 -15.30 1.08
N VAL A 4 6.87 -15.32 0.60
CA VAL A 4 7.99 -14.53 1.15
C VAL A 4 7.83 -13.04 0.80
N GLY A 5 7.37 -12.72 -0.40
CA GLY A 5 7.10 -11.34 -0.81
C GLY A 5 5.97 -10.68 -0.03
N VAL A 6 4.93 -11.44 0.32
CA VAL A 6 3.84 -10.94 1.19
C VAL A 6 4.34 -10.70 2.61
N VAL A 7 5.16 -11.60 3.16
CA VAL A 7 5.74 -11.41 4.50
C VAL A 7 6.69 -10.21 4.53
N ALA A 8 7.51 -10.01 3.50
CA ALA A 8 8.38 -8.84 3.39
C ALA A 8 7.58 -7.53 3.27
N LEU A 9 6.47 -7.54 2.54
CA LEU A 9 5.57 -6.39 2.45
C LEU A 9 4.98 -6.02 3.82
N VAL A 10 4.46 -7.03 4.55
CA VAL A 10 3.87 -6.84 5.88
C VAL A 10 4.92 -6.36 6.90
N LEU A 11 6.13 -6.94 6.90
CA LEU A 11 7.22 -6.50 7.77
C LEU A 11 7.64 -5.04 7.48
N ASN A 12 7.59 -4.61 6.22
CA ASN A 12 7.84 -3.23 5.83
C ASN A 12 6.72 -2.28 6.30
N GLU A 13 5.47 -2.75 6.33
CA GLU A 13 4.33 -1.99 6.86
C GLU A 13 4.36 -1.83 8.39
N ILE A 14 4.85 -2.85 9.11
CA ILE A 14 5.02 -2.80 10.57
C ILE A 14 5.96 -1.65 10.97
N ARG A 15 6.94 -1.30 10.13
CA ARG A 15 7.80 -0.12 10.36
C ARG A 15 6.98 1.18 10.41
N GLY A 16 5.95 1.31 9.57
CA GLY A 16 5.02 2.44 9.59
C GLY A 16 4.19 2.48 10.87
N LEU A 17 3.71 1.32 11.33
CA LEU A 17 2.98 1.22 12.59
C LEU A 17 3.84 1.59 13.81
N VAL A 18 5.11 1.17 13.82
CA VAL A 18 6.07 1.53 14.88
C VAL A 18 6.33 3.04 14.91
N LEU A 19 6.33 3.72 13.76
CA LEU A 19 6.46 5.18 13.68
C LEU A 19 5.23 5.94 14.19
N ALA A 20 4.07 5.27 14.35
CA ALA A 20 2.89 5.87 14.98
C ALA A 20 3.00 5.94 16.51
N VAL A 21 3.78 5.07 17.13
CA VAL A 21 3.96 5.00 18.59
C VAL A 21 4.42 6.33 19.20
N PRO A 22 5.46 7.02 18.70
CA PRO A 22 5.89 8.31 19.26
C PRO A 22 4.85 9.43 19.07
N VAL A 23 4.06 9.38 17.99
CA VAL A 23 2.95 10.32 17.77
C VAL A 23 1.87 10.13 18.83
N LEU A 24 1.46 8.88 19.06
CA LEU A 24 0.47 8.53 20.07
C LEU A 24 0.95 8.88 21.49
N TRP A 25 2.25 8.69 21.76
CA TRP A 25 2.88 9.09 23.02
C TRP A 25 2.89 10.61 23.21
N GLY A 26 3.25 11.37 22.17
CA GLY A 26 3.22 12.84 22.19
C GLY A 26 1.81 13.40 22.41
N MET A 27 0.77 12.73 21.90
CA MET A 27 -0.62 13.10 22.20
C MET A 27 -1.00 12.83 23.66
N TYR A 28 -0.50 11.73 24.23
CA TYR A 28 -0.75 11.36 25.62
C TYR A 28 -0.12 12.37 26.58
N GLU A 29 1.13 12.80 26.35
CA GLU A 29 1.76 13.86 27.14
C GLU A 29 1.11 15.23 26.94
N ALA A 30 0.56 15.52 25.76
CA ALA A 30 -0.10 16.80 25.48
C ALA A 30 -1.46 17.01 26.19
N GLY A 31 -1.89 16.07 27.06
CA GLY A 31 -2.96 16.30 28.02
C GLY A 31 -4.38 16.36 27.44
N GLY A 32 -4.62 15.79 26.26
CA GLY A 32 -5.97 15.67 25.69
C GLY A 32 -6.57 16.96 25.13
N THR A 33 -5.74 17.94 24.78
CA THR A 33 -6.22 19.13 24.05
C THR A 33 -6.83 18.72 22.71
N LEU A 34 -7.92 19.39 22.30
CA LEU A 34 -8.64 19.07 21.06
C LEU A 34 -7.71 19.10 19.83
N MET A 35 -6.68 19.97 19.84
CA MET A 35 -5.62 20.03 18.84
C MET A 35 -4.71 18.79 18.84
N ALA A 36 -4.35 18.25 20.01
CA ALA A 36 -3.55 17.03 20.08
C ALA A 36 -4.29 15.83 19.50
N ILE A 37 -5.61 15.72 19.75
CA ILE A 37 -6.46 14.68 19.17
C ILE A 37 -6.56 14.85 17.64
N TRP A 38 -6.74 16.09 17.16
CA TRP A 38 -6.83 16.37 15.73
C TRP A 38 -5.51 16.11 14.98
N LEU A 39 -4.37 16.56 15.53
CA LEU A 39 -3.04 16.32 14.97
C LEU A 39 -2.69 14.84 15.02
N GLY A 40 -3.06 14.18 16.11
CA GLY A 40 -2.97 12.75 16.29
C GLY A 40 -3.70 11.97 15.20
N LEU A 41 -4.96 12.30 14.98
CA LEU A 41 -5.82 11.62 14.01
C LEU A 41 -5.38 11.89 12.57
N CYS A 42 -4.91 13.11 12.27
CA CYS A 42 -4.36 13.45 10.96
C CYS A 42 -3.01 12.74 10.69
N SER A 43 -2.13 12.66 11.71
CA SER A 43 -0.84 11.97 11.62
C SER A 43 -1.00 10.45 11.55
N LEU A 44 -1.86 9.88 12.41
CA LEU A 44 -2.20 8.46 12.41
C LEU A 44 -2.92 8.07 11.11
N GLY A 45 -3.76 8.95 10.58
CA GLY A 45 -4.36 8.85 9.26
C GLY A 45 -3.33 8.83 8.14
N GLY A 46 -2.31 9.70 8.19
CA GLY A 46 -1.21 9.71 7.21
C GLY A 46 -0.39 8.41 7.22
N ILE A 47 -0.15 7.85 8.41
CA ILE A 47 0.53 6.56 8.58
C ILE A 47 -0.36 5.43 8.05
N ALA A 48 -1.66 5.45 8.37
CA ALA A 48 -2.64 4.49 7.86
C ALA A 48 -2.77 4.56 6.32
N LEU A 49 -2.71 5.75 5.73
CA LEU A 49 -2.68 5.92 4.27
C LEU A 49 -1.41 5.32 3.66
N SER A 50 -0.25 5.47 4.32
CA SER A 50 1.01 4.91 3.84
C SER A 50 0.98 3.38 3.72
N VAL A 51 0.08 2.70 4.43
CA VAL A 51 -0.08 1.24 4.39
C VAL A 51 -1.26 0.78 3.51
N ILE A 52 -2.36 1.54 3.52
CA ILE A 52 -3.51 1.26 2.66
C ILE A 52 -3.16 1.48 1.17
N ILE A 53 -2.40 2.52 0.84
CA ILE A 53 -2.07 2.86 -0.55
C ILE A 53 -1.27 1.73 -1.24
N PRO A 54 -0.18 1.18 -0.67
CA PRO A 54 0.54 0.04 -1.24
C PRO A 54 -0.36 -1.19 -1.47
N ALA A 55 -1.22 -1.53 -0.51
CA ALA A 55 -2.13 -2.67 -0.63
C ALA A 55 -3.15 -2.50 -1.77
N VAL A 56 -3.70 -1.28 -1.92
CA VAL A 56 -4.62 -0.93 -3.00
C VAL A 56 -3.88 -0.88 -4.35
N ALA A 57 -2.69 -0.29 -4.39
CA ALA A 57 -1.86 -0.22 -5.60
C ALA A 57 -1.47 -1.60 -6.11
N ALA A 58 -1.06 -2.51 -5.23
CA ALA A 58 -0.76 -3.90 -5.58
C ALA A 58 -2.00 -4.61 -6.15
N SER A 59 -3.17 -4.40 -5.56
CA SER A 59 -4.44 -4.96 -6.06
C SER A 59 -4.82 -4.41 -7.44
N GLN A 60 -4.62 -3.11 -7.68
CA GLN A 60 -4.90 -2.47 -8.97
C GLN A 60 -3.90 -2.91 -10.05
N LEU A 61 -2.63 -3.07 -9.70
CA LEU A 61 -1.60 -3.56 -10.61
C LEU A 61 -1.90 -4.99 -11.05
N ARG A 62 -2.28 -5.88 -10.13
CA ARG A 62 -2.71 -7.25 -10.46
C ARG A 62 -3.90 -7.28 -11.43
N LYS A 63 -4.91 -6.43 -11.21
CA LYS A 63 -6.08 -6.30 -12.12
C LYS A 63 -5.71 -5.75 -13.50
N ARG A 64 -4.68 -4.91 -13.61
CA ARG A 64 -4.20 -4.37 -14.90
C ARG A 64 -3.37 -5.40 -15.66
N ILE A 65 -2.49 -6.12 -14.97
CA ILE A 65 -1.69 -7.20 -15.56
C ILE A 65 -2.61 -8.32 -16.08
N ALA A 66 -3.59 -8.77 -15.27
CA ALA A 66 -4.54 -9.80 -15.69
C ALA A 66 -5.30 -9.43 -16.99
N ARG A 67 -5.75 -8.17 -17.10
CA ARG A 67 -6.43 -7.65 -18.30
C ARG A 67 -5.55 -7.55 -19.54
N ASN A 68 -4.23 -7.43 -19.36
CA ASN A 68 -3.28 -7.33 -20.47
C ASN A 68 -2.88 -8.71 -20.99
N SER A 69 -2.92 -9.74 -20.12
CA SER A 69 -2.76 -11.14 -20.52
C SER A 69 -3.89 -11.62 -21.45
N ASP A 70 -5.10 -11.08 -21.30
CA ASP A 70 -6.22 -11.37 -22.22
C ASP A 70 -6.07 -10.70 -23.60
N ARG A 71 -5.08 -9.78 -23.78
CA ARG A 71 -4.91 -8.97 -24.99
C ARG A 71 -3.78 -9.40 -25.94
N ALA A 72 -3.05 -10.49 -25.71
CA ALA A 72 -2.02 -10.93 -26.65
C ALA A 72 -2.00 -12.46 -26.92
N PRO A 73 -1.85 -12.94 -28.18
CA PRO A 73 -1.70 -12.23 -29.46
C PRO A 73 -2.67 -12.72 -30.56
N ALA A 74 -3.59 -11.86 -31.01
CA ALA A 74 -4.30 -12.03 -32.28
C ALA A 74 -3.51 -11.49 -33.51
N SER A 75 -2.21 -11.19 -33.35
CA SER A 75 -1.38 -10.56 -34.39
C SER A 75 -0.32 -11.47 -35.02
N ARG A 76 -0.35 -12.79 -34.80
CA ARG A 76 0.63 -13.75 -35.36
C ARG A 76 0.21 -14.48 -36.64
N SER A 77 -0.96 -14.21 -37.23
CA SER A 77 -1.47 -14.99 -38.37
C SER A 77 -1.33 -14.32 -39.74
N ALA A 78 -0.43 -13.35 -39.93
CA ALA A 78 -0.18 -12.77 -41.24
C ALA A 78 1.32 -12.63 -41.52
N VAL A 79 2.02 -13.77 -41.59
CA VAL A 79 3.28 -13.85 -42.33
C VAL A 79 2.95 -14.55 -43.64
N PRO A 80 2.97 -13.86 -44.80
CA PRO A 80 2.79 -14.54 -46.08
C PRO A 80 3.99 -15.46 -46.31
N ALA A 81 3.70 -16.74 -46.55
CA ALA A 81 4.67 -17.72 -47.00
C ALA A 81 5.22 -17.26 -48.37
N GLN A 82 6.53 -17.02 -48.41
CA GLN A 82 7.30 -16.95 -49.66
C GLN A 82 7.91 -18.32 -49.93
#